data_AF-A0AB74H359-F1
#
_entry.id   AF-A0AB74H359-F1
#
_cell.length_a   1.000
_cell.length_b   1.000
_cell.length_c   1.000
_cell.angle_alpha   90.00
_cell.angle_beta   90.00
_cell.angle_gamma   90.00
#
_symmetry.space_group_name_H-M   'P 1'
#
loop_
_entity.id
_entity.type
_entity.pdbx_description
1 polymer ?
#
loop_
_entity_poly.entity_id
_entity_poly.type
_entity_poly.pdbx_seq_one_letter_code
_entity_poly.pdbx_strand_id
1 'polypeptide(L)'
;MTNYKNNFKKFMSNKLYVGLASITLLGIGGAIGVSGAALAHNHHSEHMSFEHKHEGHDKHHDHREKHSLKTLKNISTKIDYKTALETAKKEARSGFISQIELKTKGDTPFYEIKVIDNKIAKKYKIDANSGKILSTTSDNQLNSKDAQLKQPSKDIQTALQAIQAKYKNAKIKEISLANNKSNKLVYKVKLLDGNTPKIAQFDSDKASFIKANKLNTTHKSHD
;
A
#
# COMPACT_ATOMS: atom_id res chain seq x y z
N MET A 1 34.90 39.70 -28.25
CA MET A 1 34.88 38.74 -29.37
C MET A 1 34.41 37.39 -28.87
N THR A 2 33.29 36.94 -29.40
CA THR A 2 32.68 35.61 -29.26
C THR A 2 33.52 34.51 -29.92
N ASN A 3 33.51 33.29 -29.36
CA ASN A 3 33.33 32.12 -30.20
C ASN A 3 32.62 30.98 -29.45
N TYR A 4 31.53 30.53 -30.06
CA TYR A 4 30.57 29.53 -29.63
C TYR A 4 30.42 28.59 -30.84
N LYS A 5 30.62 27.28 -30.67
CA LYS A 5 30.14 26.19 -31.54
C LYS A 5 30.39 24.86 -30.82
N ASN A 6 29.46 24.33 -30.03
CA ASN A 6 28.27 23.52 -30.37
C ASN A 6 28.54 22.17 -31.09
N ASN A 7 28.35 21.09 -30.31
CA ASN A 7 27.55 19.87 -30.53
C ASN A 7 27.86 18.88 -31.68
N PHE A 8 27.95 17.56 -31.39
CA PHE A 8 26.86 16.55 -31.48
C PHE A 8 27.38 15.08 -31.40
N LYS A 9 26.96 14.34 -30.35
CA LYS A 9 26.36 12.97 -30.31
C LYS A 9 26.90 11.80 -31.18
N LYS A 10 27.27 10.67 -30.55
CA LYS A 10 26.79 9.26 -30.81
C LYS A 10 27.50 8.27 -29.85
N PHE A 11 26.87 7.72 -28.80
CA PHE A 11 26.04 6.49 -28.73
C PHE A 11 26.64 5.22 -29.38
N MET A 12 27.04 4.23 -28.56
CA MET A 12 26.32 2.94 -28.43
C MET A 12 26.98 2.02 -27.39
N SER A 13 26.12 1.51 -26.52
CA SER A 13 26.34 0.59 -25.41
C SER A 13 26.65 -0.83 -25.88
N ASN A 14 27.49 -1.54 -25.12
CA ASN A 14 27.89 -2.91 -25.45
C ASN A 14 27.32 -3.93 -24.47
N LYS A 15 26.85 -5.05 -25.05
CA LYS A 15 26.61 -6.39 -24.49
C LYS A 15 25.20 -6.76 -24.01
N LEU A 16 24.40 -7.03 -25.04
CA LEU A 16 23.46 -8.13 -25.28
C LEU A 16 23.36 -9.27 -24.22
N TYR A 17 22.12 -9.48 -23.77
CA TYR A 17 21.58 -10.66 -23.09
C TYR A 17 21.41 -11.82 -24.08
N VAL A 18 21.88 -13.03 -23.74
CA VAL A 18 21.34 -14.30 -24.28
C VAL A 18 21.50 -15.40 -23.22
N GLY A 19 20.43 -16.13 -22.92
CA GLY A 19 20.49 -17.37 -22.12
C GLY A 19 19.16 -17.79 -21.50
N LEU A 20 18.20 -18.20 -22.33
CA LEU A 20 16.94 -18.86 -21.96
C LEU A 20 17.17 -20.36 -21.65
N ALA A 21 16.46 -20.88 -20.64
CA ALA A 21 15.87 -22.24 -20.50
C ALA A 21 15.73 -22.56 -18.99
N SER A 22 14.65 -23.08 -18.43
CA SER A 22 13.46 -23.76 -18.97
C SER A 22 12.39 -23.75 -17.86
N ILE A 23 11.17 -23.31 -18.16
CA ILE A 23 10.02 -23.45 -17.25
C ILE A 23 9.45 -24.84 -17.48
N THR A 24 9.62 -25.74 -16.50
CA THR A 24 8.88 -26.98 -16.44
C THR A 24 7.44 -26.65 -16.06
N LEU A 25 6.52 -26.70 -17.02
CA LEU A 25 5.09 -26.75 -16.74
C LEU A 25 4.78 -28.13 -16.15
N LEU A 26 4.77 -28.24 -14.83
CA LEU A 26 4.07 -29.32 -14.16
C LEU A 26 2.57 -29.08 -14.32
N GLY A 27 1.98 -29.81 -15.26
CA GLY A 27 0.55 -29.94 -15.41
C GLY A 27 -0.07 -30.54 -14.14
N ILE A 28 -1.04 -29.84 -13.60
CA ILE A 28 -2.09 -30.38 -12.73
C ILE A 28 -3.37 -29.93 -13.46
N GLY A 29 -4.11 -30.76 -14.19
CA GLY A 29 -4.44 -32.15 -13.93
C GLY A 29 -5.65 -32.23 -13.01
N GLY A 30 -6.86 -31.95 -13.54
CA GLY A 30 -8.17 -32.21 -12.92
C GLY A 30 -8.51 -31.38 -11.66
N ALA A 31 -9.73 -30.93 -11.40
CA ALA A 31 -11.01 -31.52 -11.75
C ALA A 31 -12.05 -30.45 -12.13
N ILE A 32 -12.72 -30.71 -13.25
CA ILE A 32 -14.07 -30.25 -13.52
C ILE A 32 -14.98 -31.11 -12.64
N GLY A 33 -15.71 -30.49 -11.72
CA GLY A 33 -16.54 -31.17 -10.72
C GLY A 33 -17.94 -30.56 -10.61
N VAL A 34 -18.83 -31.11 -11.44
CA VAL A 34 -20.29 -31.25 -11.32
C VAL A 34 -21.17 -30.01 -11.10
N SER A 35 -21.85 -29.65 -12.18
CA SER A 35 -23.21 -29.10 -12.17
C SER A 35 -24.15 -29.98 -11.35
N GLY A 36 -24.88 -29.40 -10.41
CA GLY A 36 -26.00 -30.02 -9.72
C GLY A 36 -27.04 -28.95 -9.42
N ALA A 37 -28.19 -29.04 -10.07
CA ALA A 37 -29.28 -28.08 -10.01
C ALA A 37 -30.21 -28.32 -8.81
N ALA A 38 -30.87 -27.22 -8.42
CA ALA A 38 -32.19 -27.07 -7.81
C ALA A 38 -32.43 -27.61 -6.38
N LEU A 39 -32.81 -26.69 -5.48
CA LEU A 39 -34.07 -26.77 -4.75
C LEU A 39 -34.60 -25.34 -4.52
N ALA A 40 -35.62 -24.97 -5.30
CA ALA A 40 -36.51 -23.86 -5.01
C ALA A 40 -37.72 -24.42 -4.25
N HIS A 41 -38.03 -23.87 -3.09
CA HIS A 41 -39.37 -23.97 -2.49
C HIS A 41 -39.88 -22.55 -2.21
N ASN A 42 -41.08 -22.31 -2.73
CA ASN A 42 -41.88 -21.10 -2.64
C ASN A 42 -42.94 -21.25 -1.51
N HIS A 43 -43.56 -20.12 -1.16
CA HIS A 43 -44.64 -19.86 -0.18
C HIS A 43 -44.15 -19.52 1.25
N HIS A 44 -44.60 -18.45 1.92
CA HIS A 44 -45.76 -17.58 1.73
C HIS A 44 -45.50 -16.23 2.43
N SER A 45 -46.09 -15.17 1.87
CA SER A 45 -46.14 -13.81 2.36
C SER A 45 -46.98 -13.65 3.63
N GLU A 46 -46.41 -12.99 4.65
CA GLU A 46 -47.17 -12.12 5.55
C GLU A 46 -46.38 -10.82 5.75
N HIS A 47 -47.00 -9.72 5.35
CA HIS A 47 -46.56 -8.37 5.64
C HIS A 47 -46.82 -8.06 7.11
N MET A 48 -45.79 -7.67 7.86
CA MET A 48 -45.96 -6.83 9.05
C MET A 48 -44.92 -5.71 8.99
N SER A 49 -45.45 -4.51 8.76
CA SER A 49 -44.78 -3.23 8.80
C SER A 49 -44.18 -2.96 10.18
N PHE A 50 -42.87 -2.71 10.24
CA PHE A 50 -42.25 -1.93 11.30
C PHE A 50 -41.32 -0.90 10.68
N GLU A 51 -41.79 0.33 10.70
CA GLU A 51 -41.08 1.51 10.26
C GLU A 51 -40.20 2.05 11.41
N HIS A 52 -39.02 2.53 11.01
CA HIS A 52 -38.05 3.36 11.72
C HIS A 52 -37.34 2.82 12.99
N LYS A 53 -36.04 2.54 12.82
CA LYS A 53 -34.96 3.47 13.24
C LYS A 53 -33.61 3.06 12.63
N HIS A 54 -33.19 3.80 11.61
CA HIS A 54 -31.78 3.93 11.25
C HIS A 54 -31.09 4.75 12.34
N GLU A 55 -30.13 4.18 13.09
CA GLU A 55 -29.11 4.94 13.81
C GLU A 55 -28.04 4.01 14.44
N GLY A 56 -26.76 4.25 14.12
CA GLY A 56 -25.57 3.75 14.85
C GLY A 56 -24.95 2.45 14.28
N HIS A 57 -23.64 2.30 14.05
CA HIS A 57 -22.46 2.91 14.64
C HIS A 57 -21.23 2.83 13.70
N ASP A 58 -20.80 3.95 13.12
CA ASP A 58 -19.49 4.10 12.43
C ASP A 58 -18.30 4.24 13.42
N LYS A 59 -18.35 3.57 14.58
CA LYS A 59 -17.33 3.71 15.65
C LYS A 59 -16.29 2.57 15.69
N HIS A 60 -16.40 1.55 14.84
CA HIS A 60 -15.53 0.37 14.89
C HIS A 60 -14.17 0.52 14.18
N HIS A 61 -14.03 1.45 13.24
CA HIS A 61 -12.82 1.53 12.41
C HIS A 61 -11.59 2.04 13.18
N ASP A 62 -11.75 3.02 14.07
CA ASP A 62 -10.62 3.70 14.69
C ASP A 62 -9.99 2.94 15.87
N HIS A 63 -10.80 2.20 16.63
CA HIS A 63 -10.29 1.33 17.71
C HIS A 63 -9.39 0.21 17.13
N ARG A 64 -9.78 -0.35 15.99
CA ARG A 64 -9.02 -1.41 15.30
C ARG A 64 -7.68 -0.88 14.76
N GLU A 65 -7.68 0.32 14.18
CA GLU A 65 -6.47 0.97 13.65
C GLU A 65 -5.46 1.28 14.77
N LYS A 66 -5.92 1.85 15.88
CA LYS A 66 -5.06 2.15 17.04
C LYS A 66 -4.46 0.90 17.66
N HIS A 67 -5.26 -0.16 17.81
CA HIS A 67 -4.77 -1.44 18.29
C HIS A 67 -3.71 -2.03 17.35
N SER A 68 -3.96 -2.02 16.03
CA SER A 68 -3.01 -2.45 15.00
C SER A 68 -1.67 -1.70 15.04
N LEU A 69 -1.68 -0.41 15.39
CA LEU A 69 -0.44 0.36 15.56
C LEU A 69 0.29 0.02 16.85
N LYS A 70 -0.42 -0.29 17.94
CA LYS A 70 0.21 -0.72 19.19
C LYS A 70 0.88 -2.09 19.05
N THR A 71 0.30 -3.01 18.29
CA THR A 71 0.87 -4.35 18.07
C THR A 71 2.15 -4.33 17.25
N LEU A 72 2.48 -3.24 16.54
CA LEU A 72 3.76 -3.07 15.85
C LEU A 72 4.98 -3.32 16.74
N LYS A 73 4.86 -3.06 18.05
CA LYS A 73 5.94 -3.31 19.02
C LYS A 73 6.43 -4.74 18.99
N ASN A 74 5.53 -5.69 18.76
CA ASN A 74 5.79 -7.11 18.85
C ASN A 74 6.16 -7.72 17.49
N ILE A 75 6.10 -6.93 16.42
CA ILE A 75 6.50 -7.37 15.09
C ILE A 75 8.01 -7.15 14.93
N SER A 76 8.70 -8.23 14.57
CA SER A 76 10.11 -8.23 14.17
C SER A 76 10.19 -8.58 12.69
N THR A 77 11.05 -7.86 11.96
CA THR A 77 11.27 -8.05 10.51
C THR A 77 12.77 -8.12 10.26
N LYS A 78 13.23 -9.07 9.45
CA LYS A 78 14.66 -9.16 9.09
C LYS A 78 15.05 -8.24 7.93
N ILE A 79 14.09 -7.86 7.08
CA ILE A 79 14.30 -6.88 6.02
C ILE A 79 13.55 -5.57 6.31
N ASP A 80 14.16 -4.46 5.90
CA ASP A 80 13.61 -3.13 6.10
C ASP A 80 12.68 -2.69 4.95
N TYR A 81 12.01 -1.55 5.16
CA TYR A 81 11.16 -0.93 4.14
C TYR A 81 11.93 -0.63 2.85
N LYS A 82 13.19 -0.18 2.95
CA LYS A 82 14.02 0.16 1.78
C LYS A 82 14.19 -1.05 0.87
N THR A 83 14.54 -2.20 1.44
CA THR A 83 14.73 -3.45 0.71
C THR A 83 13.43 -3.91 0.05
N ALA A 84 12.30 -3.86 0.76
CA ALA A 84 11.01 -4.23 0.21
C ALA A 84 10.58 -3.33 -0.97
N LEU A 85 10.80 -2.00 -0.85
CA LEU A 85 10.52 -1.04 -1.92
C LEU A 85 11.35 -1.32 -3.17
N GLU A 86 12.64 -1.62 -3.03
CA GLU A 86 13.51 -1.96 -4.17
C GLU A 86 13.07 -3.26 -4.84
N THR A 87 12.71 -4.29 -4.08
CA THR A 87 12.18 -5.55 -4.63
C THR A 87 10.90 -5.31 -5.44
N ALA A 88 9.94 -4.56 -4.90
CA ALA A 88 8.70 -4.25 -5.63
C ALA A 88 8.95 -3.41 -6.88
N LYS A 89 9.84 -2.42 -6.81
CA LYS A 89 10.21 -1.56 -7.95
C LYS A 89 10.84 -2.38 -9.07
N LYS A 90 11.75 -3.31 -8.73
CA LYS A 90 12.39 -4.22 -9.69
C LYS A 90 11.38 -5.14 -10.36
N GLU A 91 10.44 -5.70 -9.60
CA GLU A 91 9.41 -6.59 -10.13
C GLU A 91 8.39 -5.84 -11.02
N ALA A 92 7.95 -4.66 -10.58
CA ALA A 92 6.95 -3.88 -11.30
C ALA A 92 7.46 -3.32 -12.64
N ARG A 93 8.77 -3.07 -12.74
CA ARG A 93 9.49 -2.49 -13.91
C ARG A 93 9.04 -1.07 -14.32
N SER A 94 7.86 -0.63 -13.92
CA SER A 94 7.22 0.63 -14.30
C SER A 94 6.16 1.05 -13.27
N GLY A 95 5.69 2.29 -13.38
CA GLY A 95 4.75 2.90 -12.45
C GLY A 95 5.40 3.51 -11.22
N PHE A 96 4.58 4.03 -10.31
CA PHE A 96 5.02 4.61 -9.04
C PHE A 96 4.43 3.87 -7.85
N ILE A 97 5.21 3.74 -6.78
CA ILE A 97 4.75 3.15 -5.53
C ILE A 97 3.85 4.17 -4.82
N SER A 98 2.58 3.80 -4.65
CA SER A 98 1.57 4.62 -3.99
C SER A 98 1.39 4.24 -2.52
N GLN A 99 1.75 3.03 -2.12
CA GLN A 99 1.61 2.57 -0.75
C GLN A 99 2.62 1.48 -0.42
N ILE A 100 3.08 1.47 0.83
CA ILE A 100 3.72 0.33 1.50
C ILE A 100 3.12 0.18 2.90
N GLU A 101 2.65 -1.03 3.24
CA GLU A 101 2.07 -1.35 4.56
C GLU A 101 2.66 -2.63 5.13
N LEU A 102 3.13 -2.62 6.38
CA LEU A 102 3.55 -3.81 7.12
C LEU A 102 2.34 -4.50 7.71
N LYS A 103 2.03 -5.71 7.26
CA LYS A 103 0.93 -6.55 7.71
C LYS A 103 1.44 -7.86 8.30
N THR A 104 0.55 -8.59 8.94
CA THR A 104 0.82 -9.94 9.44
C THR A 104 -0.30 -10.89 8.99
N LYS A 105 0.06 -12.13 8.69
CA LYS A 105 -0.86 -13.24 8.53
C LYS A 105 -0.48 -14.29 9.58
N GLY A 106 -1.26 -14.38 10.66
CA GLY A 106 -0.79 -14.99 11.90
C GLY A 106 0.47 -14.27 12.39
N ASP A 107 1.53 -15.03 12.66
CA ASP A 107 2.83 -14.50 13.12
C ASP A 107 3.81 -14.18 11.98
N THR A 108 3.39 -14.31 10.72
CA THR A 108 4.26 -14.05 9.56
C THR A 108 4.08 -12.61 9.08
N PRO A 109 5.08 -11.73 9.26
CA PRO A 109 5.02 -10.36 8.75
C PRO A 109 5.34 -10.29 7.25
N PHE A 110 4.64 -9.42 6.54
CA PHE A 110 4.88 -9.13 5.13
C PHE A 110 4.59 -7.65 4.83
N TYR A 111 5.30 -7.10 3.85
CA TYR A 111 5.00 -5.80 3.27
C TYR A 111 4.02 -5.97 2.11
N GLU A 112 2.91 -5.24 2.14
CA GLU A 112 2.02 -5.07 1.00
C GLU A 112 2.34 -3.74 0.31
N ILE A 113 2.81 -3.79 -0.92
CA ILE A 113 3.23 -2.63 -1.71
C ILE A 113 2.30 -2.47 -2.90
N LYS A 114 1.72 -1.28 -3.07
CA LYS A 114 0.87 -0.94 -4.22
C LYS A 114 1.65 -0.08 -5.21
N VAL A 115 1.71 -0.51 -6.45
CA VAL A 115 2.26 0.23 -7.60
C VAL A 115 1.11 0.63 -8.52
N ILE A 116 1.05 1.91 -8.89
CA ILE A 116 0.11 2.42 -9.89
C ILE A 116 0.87 2.62 -11.20
N ASP A 117 0.36 1.99 -12.24
CA ASP A 117 0.93 1.99 -13.58
C ASP A 117 -0.22 2.05 -14.60
N ASN A 118 -0.30 3.13 -15.38
CA ASN A 118 -1.33 3.31 -16.42
C ASN A 118 -2.77 2.99 -15.99
N LYS A 119 -3.20 3.50 -14.83
CA LYS A 119 -4.53 3.24 -14.22
C LYS A 119 -4.80 1.79 -13.83
N ILE A 120 -3.74 1.00 -13.62
CA ILE A 120 -3.80 -0.35 -13.06
C ILE A 120 -3.07 -0.33 -11.71
N ALA A 121 -3.67 -0.92 -10.68
CA ALA A 121 -2.99 -1.13 -9.40
C ALA A 121 -2.43 -2.54 -9.33
N LYS A 122 -1.11 -2.66 -9.20
CA LYS A 122 -0.43 -3.92 -8.89
C LYS A 122 -0.09 -3.94 -7.41
N LYS A 123 -0.40 -5.03 -6.71
CA LYS A 123 -0.04 -5.24 -5.30
C LYS A 123 0.98 -6.36 -5.21
N TYR A 124 2.07 -6.10 -4.50
CA TYR A 124 3.14 -7.05 -4.22
C TYR A 124 3.15 -7.33 -2.73
N LYS A 125 3.00 -8.60 -2.35
CA LYS A 125 3.22 -9.04 -0.97
C LYS A 125 4.63 -9.59 -0.87
N ILE A 126 5.45 -8.98 -0.03
CA ILE A 126 6.86 -9.32 0.14
C ILE A 126 7.05 -9.80 1.58
N ASP A 127 7.58 -11.01 1.74
CA ASP A 127 7.88 -11.57 3.05
C ASP A 127 8.90 -10.66 3.79
N ALA A 128 8.55 -10.21 5.00
CA ALA A 128 9.35 -9.24 5.72
C ALA A 128 10.58 -9.85 6.43
N ASN A 129 10.81 -11.16 6.26
CA ASN A 129 11.96 -11.87 6.80
C ASN A 129 12.97 -12.29 5.74
N SER A 130 12.53 -12.59 4.52
CA SER A 130 13.36 -13.11 3.44
C SER A 130 13.42 -12.18 2.23
N GLY A 131 12.50 -11.22 2.11
CA GLY A 131 12.38 -10.35 0.93
C GLY A 131 11.81 -11.05 -0.31
N LYS A 132 11.35 -12.29 -0.20
CA LYS A 132 10.71 -13.02 -1.30
C LYS A 132 9.32 -12.47 -1.59
N ILE A 133 8.95 -12.40 -2.86
CA ILE A 133 7.59 -12.07 -3.29
C ILE A 133 6.70 -13.28 -3.01
N LEU A 134 5.71 -13.09 -2.15
CA LEU A 134 4.71 -14.09 -1.76
C LEU A 134 3.53 -14.13 -2.73
N SER A 135 3.17 -12.98 -3.30
CA SER A 135 2.04 -12.86 -4.22
C SER A 135 2.10 -11.54 -4.98
N THR A 136 1.64 -11.58 -6.23
CA THR A 136 1.39 -10.41 -7.07
C THR A 136 -0.06 -10.47 -7.53
N THR A 137 -0.81 -9.39 -7.31
CA THR A 137 -2.20 -9.27 -7.80
C THR A 137 -2.36 -7.97 -8.57
N SER A 138 -3.11 -8.00 -9.66
CA SER A 138 -3.48 -6.80 -10.41
C SER A 138 -4.97 -6.52 -10.23
N ASP A 139 -5.29 -5.25 -10.02
CA ASP A 139 -6.65 -4.74 -10.11
C ASP A 139 -6.77 -3.99 -11.44
N ASN A 140 -7.61 -4.50 -12.33
CA ASN A 140 -7.80 -3.95 -13.68
C ASN A 140 -8.56 -2.61 -13.65
N GLN A 141 -9.04 -2.17 -12.49
CA GLN A 141 -9.66 -0.86 -12.33
C GLN A 141 -9.21 -0.21 -11.02
N LEU A 142 -8.62 0.99 -11.10
CA LEU A 142 -8.37 1.77 -9.88
C LEU A 142 -9.68 2.14 -9.21
N ASN A 143 -9.71 2.02 -7.88
CA ASN A 143 -10.76 2.69 -7.10
C ASN A 143 -10.67 4.22 -7.29
N SER A 144 -11.77 4.91 -7.03
CA SER A 144 -11.89 6.35 -7.28
C SER A 144 -10.85 7.20 -6.55
N LYS A 145 -10.29 6.73 -5.42
CA LYS A 145 -9.23 7.44 -4.68
C LYS A 145 -7.89 7.31 -5.38
N ASP A 146 -7.50 6.09 -5.72
CA ASP A 146 -6.23 5.80 -6.41
C ASP A 146 -6.22 6.39 -7.83
N ALA A 147 -7.38 6.43 -8.50
CA ALA A 147 -7.53 7.02 -9.84
C ALA A 147 -7.21 8.52 -9.90
N GLN A 148 -7.33 9.22 -8.77
CA GLN A 148 -7.01 10.66 -8.66
C GLN A 148 -5.54 10.91 -8.29
N LEU A 149 -4.78 9.87 -7.94
CA LEU A 149 -3.38 10.01 -7.58
C LEU A 149 -2.54 10.27 -8.82
N LYS A 150 -1.69 11.29 -8.71
CA LYS A 150 -0.63 11.57 -9.68
C LYS A 150 0.67 10.97 -9.17
N GLN A 151 1.61 10.73 -10.07
CA GLN A 151 2.97 10.35 -9.69
C GLN A 151 3.59 11.50 -8.86
N PRO A 152 4.14 11.20 -7.67
CA PRO A 152 4.77 12.23 -6.84
C PRO A 152 6.15 12.63 -7.40
N SER A 153 6.57 13.88 -7.17
CA SER A 153 7.88 14.37 -7.64
C SER A 153 9.05 13.75 -6.88
N LYS A 154 8.88 13.44 -5.60
CA LYS A 154 9.79 12.59 -4.82
C LYS A 154 9.16 11.24 -4.66
N ASP A 155 9.96 10.18 -4.64
CA ASP A 155 9.44 8.84 -4.45
C ASP A 155 9.27 8.49 -2.96
N ILE A 156 8.59 7.38 -2.71
CA ILE A 156 8.30 6.93 -1.34
C ILE A 156 9.58 6.56 -0.57
N GLN A 157 10.68 6.23 -1.26
CA GLN A 157 11.97 5.96 -0.65
C GLN A 157 12.61 7.24 -0.12
N THR A 158 12.54 8.33 -0.87
CA THR A 158 12.94 9.66 -0.41
C THR A 158 12.11 10.10 0.80
N ALA A 159 10.79 9.86 0.75
CA ALA A 159 9.92 10.14 1.89
C ALA A 159 10.27 9.29 3.13
N LEU A 160 10.58 8.00 2.94
CA LEU A 160 11.02 7.10 4.01
C LEU A 160 12.25 7.66 4.74
N GLN A 161 13.25 8.16 4.01
CA GLN A 161 14.44 8.78 4.60
C GLN A 161 14.07 10.01 5.46
N ALA A 162 13.21 10.89 4.96
CA ALA A 162 12.76 12.06 5.71
C ALA A 162 11.94 11.69 6.96
N ILE A 163 11.11 10.65 6.87
CA ILE A 163 10.33 10.11 8.00
C ILE A 163 11.28 9.57 9.07
N GLN A 164 12.27 8.77 8.69
CA GLN A 164 13.26 8.21 9.62
C GLN A 164 14.13 9.30 10.27
N ALA A 165 14.49 10.35 9.53
CA ALA A 165 15.20 11.50 10.09
C ALA A 165 14.37 12.23 11.16
N LYS A 166 13.05 12.38 10.93
CA LYS A 166 12.13 13.05 11.86
C LYS A 166 11.75 12.16 13.06
N TYR A 167 11.62 10.85 12.82
CA TYR A 167 11.10 9.86 13.76
C TYR A 167 12.08 8.68 13.89
N LYS A 168 13.28 8.96 14.43
CA LYS A 168 14.42 8.01 14.46
C LYS A 168 14.08 6.60 14.96
N ASN A 169 13.23 6.51 15.98
CA ASN A 169 12.91 5.24 16.65
C ASN A 169 11.46 4.79 16.45
N ALA A 170 10.72 5.44 15.52
CA ALA A 170 9.33 5.09 15.32
C ALA A 170 9.19 3.82 14.49
N LYS A 171 8.23 2.96 14.87
CA LYS A 171 7.81 1.84 14.04
C LYS A 171 6.78 2.33 13.03
N ILE A 172 7.13 2.29 11.76
CA ILE A 172 6.20 2.63 10.67
C ILE A 172 5.28 1.43 10.44
N LYS A 173 3.99 1.69 10.25
CA LYS A 173 3.01 0.70 9.78
C LYS A 173 2.78 0.88 8.29
N GLU A 174 2.51 2.11 7.88
CA GLU A 174 2.04 2.42 6.54
C GLU A 174 2.63 3.75 6.09
N ILE A 175 3.04 3.81 4.82
CA ILE A 175 3.25 5.03 4.07
C ILE A 175 2.36 4.94 2.84
N SER A 176 1.45 5.90 2.66
CA SER A 176 0.54 5.94 1.51
C SER A 176 0.43 7.35 0.93
N LEU A 177 0.34 7.43 -0.39
CA LEU A 177 -0.05 8.66 -1.10
C LEU A 177 -1.53 8.91 -0.92
N ALA A 178 -1.88 10.15 -0.62
CA ALA A 178 -3.25 10.61 -0.53
C ALA A 178 -3.33 12.09 -0.90
N ASN A 179 -4.49 12.53 -1.38
CA ASN A 179 -4.80 13.95 -1.45
C ASN A 179 -5.28 14.42 -0.07
N ASN A 180 -4.73 15.53 0.42
CA ASN A 180 -5.20 16.17 1.65
C ASN A 180 -6.51 16.95 1.39
N LYS A 181 -7.05 17.62 2.42
CA LYS A 181 -8.30 18.40 2.31
C LYS A 181 -8.24 19.53 1.26
N SER A 182 -7.05 20.01 0.91
CA SER A 182 -6.81 21.03 -0.11
C SER A 182 -6.50 20.44 -1.48
N ASN A 183 -6.80 19.15 -1.68
CA ASN A 183 -6.49 18.37 -2.88
C ASN A 183 -4.99 18.34 -3.25
N LYS A 184 -4.11 18.57 -2.28
CA LYS A 184 -2.66 18.46 -2.47
C LYS A 184 -2.19 17.05 -2.14
N LEU A 185 -1.37 16.48 -3.03
CA LEU A 185 -0.77 15.17 -2.84
C LEU A 185 0.21 15.20 -1.66
N VAL A 186 0.08 14.23 -0.76
CA VAL A 186 0.91 14.10 0.44
C VAL A 186 1.20 12.62 0.71
N TYR A 187 2.30 12.36 1.40
CA TYR A 187 2.53 11.08 2.07
C TYR A 187 1.85 11.09 3.43
N LYS A 188 0.84 10.25 3.62
CA LYS A 188 0.26 9.94 4.93
C LYS A 188 1.04 8.77 5.53
N VAL A 189 1.52 8.97 6.76
CA VAL A 189 2.37 7.99 7.45
C VAL A 189 1.68 7.59 8.74
N LYS A 190 1.35 6.31 8.87
CA LYS A 190 0.88 5.74 10.13
C LYS A 190 2.06 5.09 10.83
N LEU A 191 2.34 5.53 12.05
CA LEU A 191 3.51 5.10 12.79
C LEU A 191 3.23 5.07 14.29
N LEU A 192 4.02 4.28 15.00
CA LEU A 192 4.09 4.24 16.45
C LEU A 192 5.39 4.91 16.89
N ASP A 193 5.27 6.10 17.48
CA ASP A 193 6.39 6.85 18.04
C ASP A 193 6.46 6.59 19.54
N GLY A 194 7.38 5.72 19.96
CA GLY A 194 7.41 5.13 21.30
C GLY A 194 6.15 4.28 21.59
N ASN A 195 5.23 4.81 22.40
CA ASN A 195 3.93 4.19 22.69
C ASN A 195 2.75 4.94 22.06
N THR A 196 3.01 5.99 21.29
CA THR A 196 1.97 6.88 20.79
C THR A 196 1.70 6.63 19.31
N PRO A 197 0.53 6.09 18.95
CA PRO A 197 0.11 6.00 17.56
C PRO A 197 -0.10 7.40 16.98
N LYS A 198 0.52 7.66 15.83
CA LYS A 198 0.46 8.95 15.12
C LYS A 198 0.11 8.74 13.65
N ILE A 199 -0.55 9.74 13.10
CA ILE A 199 -0.63 9.94 11.65
C ILE A 199 0.16 11.21 11.35
N ALA A 200 1.25 11.08 10.60
CA ALA A 200 2.02 12.19 10.07
C ALA A 200 1.69 12.43 8.60
N GLN A 201 1.92 13.65 8.12
CA GLN A 201 1.86 14.02 6.72
C GLN A 201 3.17 14.66 6.29
N PHE A 202 3.67 14.24 5.14
CA PHE A 202 4.83 14.81 4.46
C PHE A 202 4.42 15.27 3.06
N ASP A 203 5.00 16.36 2.60
CA ASP A 203 4.80 16.90 1.26
C ASP A 203 5.37 15.92 0.21
N SER A 204 4.58 15.55 -0.81
CA SER A 204 5.04 14.57 -1.80
C SER A 204 6.07 15.11 -2.79
N ASP A 205 6.18 16.43 -2.93
CA ASP A 205 7.12 17.07 -3.87
C ASP A 205 8.44 17.45 -3.20
N LYS A 206 8.39 17.68 -1.89
CA LYS A 206 9.55 18.11 -1.10
C LYS A 206 10.04 17.04 -0.12
N ALA A 207 9.28 15.98 0.11
CA ALA A 207 9.49 15.02 1.20
C ALA A 207 9.61 15.69 2.59
N SER A 208 9.07 16.90 2.75
CA SER A 208 9.19 17.67 3.99
C SER A 208 8.02 17.42 4.92
N PHE A 209 8.28 17.37 6.22
CA PHE A 209 7.24 17.24 7.24
C PHE A 209 6.22 18.39 7.15
N ILE A 210 4.92 18.06 7.18
CA ILE A 210 3.83 19.04 7.21
C ILE A 210 3.21 19.11 8.61
N LYS A 211 2.69 17.97 9.09
CA LYS A 211 1.99 17.90 10.38
C LYS A 211 1.94 16.48 10.91
N ALA A 212 1.63 16.33 12.18
CA ALA A 212 1.27 15.05 12.78
C ALA A 212 0.16 15.22 13.80
N ASN A 213 -0.69 14.20 13.88
CA ASN A 213 -1.78 14.12 14.84
C ASN A 213 -1.64 12.82 15.62
N LYS A 214 -1.93 12.85 16.93
CA LYS A 214 -2.18 11.62 17.68
C LYS A 214 -3.39 10.93 17.06
N LEU A 215 -3.35 9.61 16.96
CA LEU A 215 -4.54 8.84 16.62
C LEU A 215 -5.47 8.80 17.84
N ASN A 216 -6.28 9.85 18.00
CA ASN A 216 -7.25 9.99 19.09
C ASN A 216 -8.57 9.31 18.69
N THR A 217 -9.03 8.40 19.54
CA THR A 217 -10.41 7.90 19.58
C THR A 217 -11.18 8.87 20.46
N THR A 218 -11.90 9.82 19.89
CA THR A 218 -12.83 10.63 20.70
C THR A 218 -13.95 9.70 21.14
N HIS A 219 -13.86 9.16 22.36
CA HIS A 219 -15.05 8.81 23.12
C HIS A 219 -15.73 10.14 23.40
N LYS A 220 -16.62 10.57 22.50
CA LYS A 220 -17.65 11.52 22.91
C LYS A 220 -18.63 10.68 23.71
N SER A 221 -18.38 10.60 25.03
CA SER A 221 -19.45 10.31 25.98
C SER A 221 -20.46 11.43 25.77
N HIS A 222 -21.65 11.11 25.26
CA HIS A 222 -22.79 11.94 25.59
C HIS A 222 -23.19 11.47 26.98
N ASP A 223 -22.98 12.34 27.96
CA ASP A 223 -23.77 12.33 29.19
C ASP A 223 -25.23 12.70 28.84
#